data_AF-A0A1W1UU24-F1
#
_entry.id   AF-A0A1W1UU24-F1
#
_cell.length_a   1.000
_cell.length_b   1.000
_cell.length_c   1.000
_cell.angle_alpha   90.00
_cell.angle_beta   90.00
_cell.angle_gamma   90.00
#
_symmetry.space_group_name_H-M   'P 1'
#
loop_
_entity.id
_entity.type
_entity.pdbx_description
1 polymer ?
#
loop_
_entity_poly.entity_id
_entity_poly.type
_entity_poly.pdbx_seq_one_letter_code
_entity_poly.pdbx_strand_id
1 'polypeptide(L)' 'MSRDTPLAWATAKQLAVMNNRMARKDGMTPQAAADLAMRTLENFLLDAGYGEDLFDKEKDILHRELLSR' A
#
# COMPACT_ATOMS: atom_id res chain seq x y z
N MET A 1 -8.95 -21.14 -6.52
CA MET A 1 -7.51 -21.00 -6.22
C MET A 1 -7.25 -19.53 -6.02
N SER A 2 -6.91 -19.10 -4.81
CA SER A 2 -6.51 -17.72 -4.54
C SER A 2 -5.29 -17.40 -5.41
N ARG A 3 -5.40 -16.39 -6.29
CA ARG A 3 -4.26 -15.84 -7.03
C ARG A 3 -3.43 -15.00 -6.04
N ASP A 4 -2.86 -15.62 -5.02
CA ASP A 4 -1.81 -15.01 -4.22
C ASP A 4 -0.57 -15.00 -5.12
N THR A 5 -0.45 -14.01 -6.01
CA THR A 5 0.73 -13.87 -6.85
C THR A 5 1.71 -12.98 -6.10
N PRO A 6 2.83 -13.51 -5.56
CA PRO A 6 3.76 -12.73 -4.73
C PRO A 6 4.28 -11.46 -5.44
N LEU A 7 4.31 -11.48 -6.78
CA LEU A 7 4.72 -10.35 -7.60
C LEU A 7 3.76 -9.15 -7.49
N ALA A 8 2.44 -9.38 -7.46
CA ALA A 8 1.49 -8.28 -7.38
C ALA A 8 1.52 -7.61 -6.01
N TRP A 9 1.63 -8.40 -4.94
CA TRP A 9 1.83 -7.87 -3.60
C TRP A 9 3.13 -7.07 -3.49
N ALA A 10 4.24 -7.61 -3.98
CA ALA A 10 5.53 -6.91 -3.97
C ALA A 10 5.48 -5.60 -4.76
N THR A 11 4.80 -5.60 -5.91
CA THR A 11 4.60 -4.41 -6.74
C THR A 11 3.76 -3.37 -5.99
N ALA A 12 2.65 -3.79 -5.41
CA ALA A 12 1.75 -2.92 -4.66
C ALA A 12 2.49 -2.29 -3.46
N LYS A 13 3.20 -3.09 -2.67
CA LYS A 13 4.01 -2.61 -1.53
C LYS A 13 5.05 -1.58 -1.95
N GLN A 14 5.77 -1.82 -3.05
CA GLN A 14 6.75 -0.87 -3.58
C GLN A 14 6.09 0.46 -4.00
N LEU A 15 4.92 0.39 -4.65
CA LEU A 15 4.15 1.59 -5.02
C LEU A 15 3.71 2.38 -3.79
N ALA A 16 3.19 1.72 -2.74
CA ALA A 16 2.80 2.40 -1.51
C ALA A 16 3.98 3.14 -0.85
N VAL A 17 5.15 2.51 -0.79
CA VAL A 17 6.37 3.14 -0.24
C VAL A 17 6.78 4.36 -1.07
N MET A 18 6.76 4.26 -2.40
CA MET A 18 7.10 5.38 -3.28
C MET A 18 6.09 6.54 -3.13
N ASN A 19 4.80 6.24 -3.13
CA ASN A 19 3.73 7.23 -2.98
C ASN A 19 3.83 7.95 -1.63
N ASN A 20 4.07 7.21 -0.54
CA ASN A 20 4.27 7.80 0.78
C ASN A 20 5.47 8.78 0.78
N ARG A 21 6.58 8.37 0.18
CA ARG A 21 7.79 9.21 0.09
C ARG A 21 7.55 10.47 -0.75
N MET A 22 6.86 10.35 -1.88
CA MET A 22 6.53 11.51 -2.73
C MET A 22 5.58 12.47 -2.01
N ALA A 23 4.50 11.96 -1.42
CA ALA A 23 3.54 12.75 -0.64
C ALA A 23 4.21 13.55 0.49
N ARG A 24 5.15 12.94 1.22
CA ARG A 24 5.92 13.64 2.26
C ARG A 24 6.85 14.70 1.68
N LYS A 25 7.48 14.43 0.55
CA LYS A 25 8.33 15.41 -0.15
C LYS A 25 7.51 16.63 -0.60
N ASP A 26 6.24 16.43 -0.93
CA ASP A 26 5.30 17.48 -1.31
C ASP A 26 4.66 18.19 -0.09
N GLY A 27 5.10 17.85 1.14
CA GLY A 27 4.70 18.54 2.37
C GLY A 27 3.53 17.90 3.13
N MET A 28 3.04 16.72 2.73
CA MET A 28 2.01 16.02 3.49
C MET A 28 2.56 15.52 4.84
N THR A 29 1.72 15.51 5.87
CA THR A 29 2.07 14.91 7.16
C THR A 29 2.31 13.40 7.01
N PRO A 30 3.14 12.78 7.87
CA PRO A 30 3.39 11.35 7.81
C PRO A 30 2.10 10.50 7.78
N GLN A 31 1.11 10.89 8.59
CA GLN A 31 -0.18 10.22 8.65
C GLN A 31 -0.95 10.33 7.33
N ALA A 32 -1.12 11.54 6.79
CA ALA A 32 -1.85 11.76 5.55
C ALA A 32 -1.18 11.06 4.35
N ALA A 33 0.15 11.06 4.31
CA ALA A 33 0.92 10.35 3.30
C ALA A 33 0.77 8.82 3.41
N ALA A 34 0.69 8.28 4.62
CA ALA A 34 0.50 6.84 4.85
C ALA A 34 -0.92 6.41 4.43
N ASP A 35 -1.93 7.18 4.82
CA ASP A 35 -3.32 6.90 4.47
C ASP A 35 -3.54 6.98 2.95
N LEU A 36 -2.93 7.96 2.26
CA LEU A 36 -2.96 8.06 0.80
C LEU A 36 -2.30 6.85 0.12
N ALA A 37 -1.13 6.44 0.61
CA ALA A 37 -0.41 5.29 0.08
C ALA A 37 -1.21 3.98 0.25
N MET A 38 -1.86 3.80 1.40
CA MET A 38 -2.72 2.64 1.66
C MET A 38 -3.93 2.59 0.73
N ARG A 39 -4.64 3.71 0.54
CA ARG A 39 -5.78 3.79 -0.39
C ARG A 39 -5.36 3.52 -1.83
N THR A 40 -4.18 4.00 -2.24
CA THR A 40 -3.66 3.74 -3.60
C THR A 40 -3.34 2.26 -3.80
N LEU A 41 -2.78 1.61 -2.77
CA LEU A 41 -2.47 0.19 -2.80
C LEU A 41 -3.73 -0.67 -2.88
N GLU A 42 -4.75 -0.35 -2.06
CA GLU A 42 -6.05 -1.02 -2.07
C GLU A 42 -6.69 -0.95 -3.46
N ASN A 43 -6.76 0.24 -4.04
CA ASN A 43 -7.29 0.43 -5.40
C ASN A 43 -6.52 -0.38 -6.45
N PHE A 44 -5.18 -0.40 -6.38
CA PHE A 44 -4.36 -1.17 -7.31
C PHE A 44 -4.65 -2.67 -7.24
N LEU A 45 -4.78 -3.22 -6.02
CA LEU A 45 -5.08 -4.64 -5.83
C LEU A 45 -6.48 -4.99 -6.33
N LEU A 46 -7.47 -4.15 -6.01
CA LEU A 46 -8.85 -4.32 -6.48
C LEU A 46 -8.95 -4.26 -8.02
N ASP A 47 -8.33 -3.26 -8.64
CA ASP A 47 -8.31 -3.09 -10.10
C ASP A 47 -7.63 -4.26 -10.82
N ALA A 48 -6.59 -4.84 -10.20
CA ALA A 48 -5.90 -6.00 -10.74
C ALA A 48 -6.60 -7.34 -10.43
N GLY A 49 -7.75 -7.31 -9.76
CA GLY A 49 -8.56 -8.48 -9.45
C GLY A 49 -8.01 -9.34 -8.32
N TYR A 50 -7.12 -8.78 -7.48
CA TYR A 50 -6.72 -9.40 -6.21
C TYR A 50 -7.81 -9.12 -5.17
N GLY A 51 -8.29 -10.17 -4.51
CA GLY A 51 -9.34 -10.03 -3.50
C GLY A 51 -8.86 -9.27 -2.25
N GLU A 52 -9.83 -8.72 -1.51
CA GLU A 52 -9.61 -7.96 -0.26
C GLU A 52 -8.78 -8.77 0.78
N ASP A 53 -8.86 -10.10 0.74
CA ASP A 53 -8.14 -11.02 1.64
C ASP A 53 -6.62 -10.81 1.69
N LEU A 54 -6.00 -10.43 0.56
CA LEU A 54 -4.55 -10.21 0.50
C LEU A 54 -4.17 -8.88 1.16
N PHE A 55 -4.98 -7.84 0.95
CA PHE A 55 -4.78 -6.53 1.55
C PHE A 55 -5.02 -6.56 3.06
N ASP A 56 -6.10 -7.20 3.49
CA ASP A 56 -6.52 -7.20 4.90
C ASP A 56 -5.53 -7.86 5.84
N LYS A 57 -4.77 -8.85 5.37
CA LYS A 57 -3.76 -9.54 6.20
C LYS A 57 -2.55 -8.69 6.53
N GLU A 58 -2.14 -7.83 5.61
CA GLU A 58 -0.85 -7.13 5.70
C GLU A 58 -0.99 -5.61 5.82
N LYS A 59 -2.20 -5.05 5.68
CA LYS A 59 -2.43 -3.60 5.72
C LYS A 59 -1.93 -2.95 7.00
N ASP A 60 -2.13 -3.57 8.16
CA ASP A 60 -1.74 -3.00 9.46
C ASP A 60 -0.22 -3.01 9.66
N ILE A 61 0.47 -4.02 9.11
CA ILE A 61 1.93 -4.08 9.14
C ILE A 61 2.48 -3.00 8.23
N LEU A 62 1.97 -2.92 6.99
CA LEU A 62 2.42 -1.96 6.02
C LEU A 62 2.16 -0.51 6.47
N HIS A 63 0.99 -0.20 7.04
CA HIS A 63 0.69 1.14 7.53
C HIS A 63 1.66 1.59 8.62
N ARG A 64 2.00 0.71 9.57
CA ARG A 64 3.03 0.97 10.59
C ARG A 64 4.43 1.14 9.99
N GLU A 65 4.79 0.35 8.99
CA GLU A 65 6.05 0.54 8.25
C GLU A 65 6.09 1.91 7.54
N LEU A 66 4.99 2.33 6.93
CA LEU A 66 4.89 3.62 6.24
C LEU A 66 4.95 4.83 7.19
N LEU A 67 4.56 4.67 8.45
CA LEU A 67 4.64 5.72 9.47
C LEU A 67 6.02 5.84 10.12
N SER A 68 6.78 4.75 10.17
CA SER A 68 8.11 4.70 10.82
C SER A 68 9.28 5.05 9.90
N ARG A 69 9.07 4.99 8.59
CA ARG A 69 9.99 5.53 7.56
C ARG A 69 9.84 7.04 7.45
#